data_AF-A0A174NLF5-F1
#
_entry.id   AF-A0A174NLF5-F1
#
_cell.length_a   1.000
_cell.length_b   1.000
_cell.length_c   1.000
_cell.angle_alpha   90.00
_cell.angle_beta   90.00
_cell.angle_gamma   90.00
#
_symmetry.space_group_name_H-M   'P 1'
#
loop_
_entity.id
_entity.type
_entity.pdbx_description
1 polymer ?
#
loop_
_entity_poly.entity_id
_entity_poly.type
_entity_poly.pdbx_seq_one_letter_code
_entity_poly.pdbx_strand_id
1 'polypeptide(L)'
;MKICAFLWTYYGYPNSNYEGMNVEVMRYRNGEIMARDEVHRGQLPKVDYVAGVPDSGVPHAIGFANRSGKPFARPFVKYTPTWPRSFMPTSQEARNQVAKMKQIPVPELIEGKKLLFVDDSIVRGTQLRETVEFLYESGAEEVHMRSACPPVMYGCKYLNFSRSNSDMELLARRTIQELEGDEGQQHIEEYADASTERGRCMLRAICEKLGFDSLGYQSLDGLLEAIGIDRDKICTYCWTGKE
;
A
#
# COMPACT_ATOMS: atom_id res chain seq x y z
N MET A 1 -22.45 12.86 9.16
CA MET A 1 -22.01 12.38 7.82
C MET A 1 -20.49 12.44 7.80
N LYS A 2 -19.82 11.33 7.46
CA LYS A 2 -18.36 11.25 7.40
C LYS A 2 -17.89 11.04 5.96
N ILE A 3 -16.74 11.59 5.59
CA ILE A 3 -16.13 11.46 4.28
C ILE A 3 -15.15 10.30 4.30
N CYS A 4 -15.15 9.47 3.26
CA CYS A 4 -14.28 8.30 3.19
C CYS A 4 -12.81 8.71 3.13
N ALA A 5 -11.98 8.23 4.06
CA ALA A 5 -10.54 8.48 4.04
C ALA A 5 -9.84 7.94 2.77
N PHE A 6 -10.34 6.82 2.21
CA PHE A 6 -9.84 6.27 0.95
C PHE A 6 -9.98 7.23 -0.24
N LEU A 7 -10.82 8.28 -0.12
CA LEU A 7 -10.90 9.35 -1.10
C LEU A 7 -9.51 9.95 -1.34
N TRP A 8 -8.80 10.33 -0.28
CA TRP A 8 -7.47 10.90 -0.46
C TRP A 8 -6.41 9.82 -0.66
N THR A 9 -6.49 8.69 0.05
CA THR A 9 -5.48 7.62 -0.04
C THR A 9 -5.38 7.02 -1.45
N TYR A 10 -6.52 6.77 -2.12
CA TYR A 10 -6.57 5.94 -3.34
C TYR A 10 -7.40 6.52 -4.49
N TYR A 11 -8.71 6.69 -4.33
CA TYR A 11 -9.60 6.85 -5.51
C TYR A 11 -9.91 8.30 -5.89
N GLY A 12 -9.58 9.27 -5.04
CA GLY A 12 -9.74 10.69 -5.34
C GLY A 12 -8.87 11.10 -6.51
N TYR A 13 -9.38 12.04 -7.29
CA TYR A 13 -8.67 12.51 -8.48
C TYR A 13 -7.48 13.40 -8.05
N PRO A 14 -6.24 13.14 -8.52
CA PRO A 14 -5.02 13.73 -7.93
C PRO A 14 -4.99 15.26 -7.84
N ASN A 15 -5.50 15.96 -8.86
CA ASN A 15 -5.53 17.44 -8.89
C ASN A 15 -6.75 18.05 -8.18
N SER A 16 -7.66 17.23 -7.64
CA SER A 16 -8.87 17.73 -6.97
C SER A 16 -8.62 18.09 -5.52
N ASN A 17 -9.41 19.06 -5.04
CA ASN A 17 -9.47 19.46 -3.63
C ASN A 17 -10.80 18.99 -3.04
N TYR A 18 -10.74 18.25 -1.93
CA TYR A 18 -11.91 17.85 -1.15
C TYR A 18 -11.75 18.41 0.27
N GLU A 19 -12.73 19.17 0.75
CA GLU A 19 -12.66 19.84 2.06
C GLU A 19 -11.38 20.69 2.25
N GLY A 20 -10.91 21.33 1.17
CA GLY A 20 -9.68 22.13 1.20
C GLY A 20 -8.38 21.33 1.22
N MET A 21 -8.43 19.99 1.19
CA MET A 21 -7.26 19.12 1.08
C MET A 21 -7.13 18.58 -0.35
N ASN A 22 -6.02 18.92 -1.02
CA ASN A 22 -5.66 18.38 -2.33
C ASN A 22 -5.21 16.91 -2.20
N VAL A 23 -5.66 16.06 -3.12
CA VAL A 23 -5.32 14.62 -3.10
C VAL A 23 -3.83 14.37 -3.25
N GLU A 24 -3.18 14.92 -4.27
CA GLU A 24 -1.74 14.72 -4.51
C GLU A 24 -0.90 15.23 -3.32
N VAL A 25 -1.20 16.43 -2.83
CA VAL A 25 -0.51 17.02 -1.67
C VAL A 25 -0.69 16.17 -0.41
N MET A 26 -1.89 15.66 -0.16
CA MET A 26 -2.15 14.74 0.96
C MET A 26 -1.24 13.52 0.86
N ARG A 27 -1.13 12.91 -0.32
CA ARG A 27 -0.32 11.70 -0.53
C ARG A 27 1.17 11.95 -0.32
N TYR A 28 1.71 13.08 -0.78
CA TYR A 28 3.09 13.49 -0.45
C TYR A 28 3.28 13.62 1.06
N ARG A 29 2.37 14.32 1.74
CA ARG A 29 2.43 14.48 3.20
C ARG A 29 2.36 13.15 3.94
N ASN A 30 1.51 12.24 3.47
CA ASN A 30 1.35 10.91 4.05
C ASN A 30 2.64 10.09 3.94
N GLY A 31 3.29 10.13 2.77
CA GLY A 31 4.63 9.57 2.57
C GLY A 31 5.68 10.14 3.52
N GLU A 32 5.71 11.46 3.67
CA GLU A 32 6.61 12.14 4.60
C GLU A 32 6.37 11.67 6.05
N ILE A 33 5.12 11.56 6.48
CA ILE A 33 4.77 11.10 7.83
C ILE A 33 5.27 9.67 8.08
N MET A 34 5.07 8.76 7.12
CA MET A 34 5.60 7.38 7.23
C MET A 34 7.13 7.38 7.42
N ALA A 35 7.85 8.11 6.57
CA ALA A 35 9.31 8.19 6.64
C ALA A 35 9.79 8.86 7.93
N ARG A 36 9.12 9.94 8.38
CA ARG A 36 9.40 10.61 9.66
C ARG A 36 9.33 9.61 10.81
N ASP A 37 8.25 8.84 10.87
CA ASP A 37 8.00 7.90 11.95
C ASP A 37 8.98 6.73 11.94
N GLU A 38 9.33 6.19 10.77
CA GLU A 38 10.34 5.13 10.65
C GLU A 38 11.74 5.61 11.03
N VAL A 39 12.11 6.83 10.64
CA VAL A 39 13.38 7.45 11.06
C VAL A 39 13.40 7.62 12.57
N HIS A 40 12.33 8.14 13.17
CA HIS A 40 12.24 8.34 14.61
C HIS A 40 12.37 7.02 15.39
N ARG A 41 11.78 5.93 14.89
CA ARG A 41 11.87 4.59 15.50
C ARG A 41 13.17 3.85 15.19
N GLY A 42 14.04 4.39 14.33
CA GLY A 42 15.25 3.71 13.86
C GLY A 42 14.96 2.47 12.99
N GLN A 43 13.82 2.45 12.31
CA GLN A 43 13.32 1.31 11.53
C GLN A 43 13.45 1.50 10.01
N LEU A 44 13.97 2.65 9.55
CA LEU A 44 14.17 2.91 8.13
C LEU A 44 15.22 1.95 7.54
N PRO A 45 14.86 1.11 6.53
CA PRO A 45 15.81 0.19 5.93
C PRO A 45 16.87 0.90 5.09
N LYS A 46 18.01 0.25 4.91
CA LYS A 46 19.10 0.73 4.06
C LYS A 46 18.86 0.32 2.61
N VAL A 47 18.10 1.15 1.90
CA VAL A 47 17.77 0.95 0.48
C VAL A 47 18.55 1.88 -0.44
N ASP A 48 18.72 1.47 -1.69
CA ASP A 48 19.26 2.28 -2.78
C ASP A 48 18.21 3.26 -3.29
N TYR A 49 16.97 2.79 -3.46
CA TYR A 49 15.87 3.58 -4.01
C TYR A 49 14.58 3.41 -3.22
N VAL A 50 13.83 4.50 -3.15
CA VAL A 50 12.41 4.51 -2.83
C VAL A 50 11.62 4.62 -4.14
N ALA A 51 10.58 3.84 -4.29
CA ALA A 51 9.74 3.78 -5.47
C ALA A 51 8.26 3.67 -5.05
N GLY A 52 7.35 4.00 -5.96
CA GLY A 52 5.92 3.82 -5.73
C GLY A 52 5.34 2.81 -6.69
N VAL A 53 4.38 2.02 -6.23
CA VAL A 53 3.58 1.16 -7.11
C VAL A 53 2.71 2.08 -8.00
N PRO A 54 2.89 2.09 -9.33
CA PRO A 54 2.23 3.05 -10.18
C PRO A 54 0.72 2.79 -10.34
N ASP A 55 -0.12 3.83 -10.35
CA ASP A 55 0.22 5.26 -10.27
C ASP A 55 -0.04 5.85 -8.87
N SER A 56 -0.94 5.23 -8.10
CA SER A 56 -1.45 5.76 -6.83
C SER A 56 -0.43 5.75 -5.70
N GLY A 57 0.51 4.81 -5.68
CA GLY A 57 1.59 4.74 -4.70
C GLY A 57 2.72 5.76 -4.93
N VAL A 58 2.85 6.29 -6.16
CA VAL A 58 3.93 7.21 -6.56
C VAL A 58 4.02 8.47 -5.69
N PRO A 59 2.97 9.27 -5.47
CA PRO A 59 3.07 10.47 -4.64
C PRO A 59 3.43 10.16 -3.18
N HIS A 60 2.93 9.04 -2.63
CA HIS A 60 3.32 8.60 -1.28
C HIS A 60 4.80 8.24 -1.23
N ALA A 61 5.32 7.54 -2.25
CA ALA A 61 6.74 7.23 -2.35
C ALA A 61 7.62 8.48 -2.52
N ILE A 62 7.18 9.49 -3.27
CA ILE A 62 7.93 10.75 -3.41
C ILE A 62 8.02 11.46 -2.06
N GLY A 63 6.90 11.56 -1.32
CA GLY A 63 6.91 12.10 0.04
C GLY A 63 7.84 11.35 0.98
N PHE A 64 7.81 10.01 0.93
CA PHE A 64 8.68 9.16 1.72
C PHE A 64 10.16 9.37 1.38
N ALA A 65 10.51 9.40 0.08
CA ALA A 65 11.85 9.64 -0.42
C ALA A 65 12.40 11.00 0.05
N ASN A 66 11.61 12.07 -0.13
CA ASN A 66 11.95 13.43 0.26
C ASN A 66 12.29 13.52 1.75
N ARG A 67 11.51 12.86 2.61
CA ARG A 67 11.72 12.89 4.05
C ARG A 67 12.83 11.96 4.54
N SER A 68 12.95 10.78 3.96
CA SER A 68 13.97 9.79 4.33
C SER A 68 15.37 10.12 3.80
N GLY A 69 15.48 11.04 2.83
CA GLY A 69 16.72 11.36 2.16
C GLY A 69 17.19 10.27 1.18
N LYS A 70 16.33 9.28 0.89
CA LYS A 70 16.61 8.22 -0.08
C LYS A 70 16.21 8.66 -1.48
N PRO A 71 17.00 8.38 -2.53
CA PRO A 71 16.65 8.77 -3.88
C PRO A 71 15.34 8.10 -4.32
N PHE A 72 14.46 8.88 -4.94
CA PHE A 72 13.29 8.33 -5.62
C PHE A 72 13.69 7.78 -6.99
N ALA A 73 13.23 6.58 -7.32
CA ALA A 73 13.40 5.98 -8.65
C ALA A 73 12.07 5.40 -9.16
N ARG A 74 12.05 5.03 -10.45
CA ARG A 74 10.91 4.38 -11.10
C ARG A 74 11.35 3.04 -11.69
N PRO A 75 11.55 1.99 -10.87
CA PRO A 75 12.07 0.71 -11.32
C PRO A 75 11.10 -0.03 -12.24
N PHE A 76 9.80 0.27 -12.17
CA PHE A 76 8.87 -0.08 -13.23
C PHE A 76 7.90 1.05 -13.51
N VAL A 77 7.44 1.11 -14.76
CA VAL A 77 6.60 2.18 -15.28
C VAL A 77 5.33 1.61 -15.85
N LYS A 78 4.21 2.22 -15.46
CA LYS A 78 2.95 2.01 -16.16
C LYS A 78 2.90 2.83 -17.44
N TYR A 79 3.05 2.16 -18.57
CA TYR A 79 3.08 2.79 -19.88
C TYR A 79 1.74 2.54 -20.59
N THR A 80 0.91 3.59 -20.69
CA THR A 80 -0.42 3.53 -21.33
C THR A 80 -0.61 4.38 -22.61
N PRO A 81 0.38 5.10 -23.20
CA PRO A 81 0.09 6.03 -24.31
C PRO A 81 -0.35 5.36 -25.62
N THR A 82 -0.09 4.07 -25.81
CA THR A 82 -0.56 3.30 -26.97
C THR A 82 -1.72 2.37 -26.65
N TRP A 83 -2.30 2.44 -25.45
CA TRP A 83 -3.47 1.64 -25.14
C TRP A 83 -4.65 2.14 -25.96
N PRO A 84 -5.12 1.33 -26.90
CA PRO A 84 -6.11 1.82 -27.80
C PRO A 84 -7.46 1.75 -27.08
N ARG A 85 -8.15 2.89 -27.14
CA ARG A 85 -9.60 2.88 -27.28
C ARG A 85 -9.93 1.78 -28.30
N SER A 86 -10.50 0.65 -27.88
CA SER A 86 -11.09 -0.38 -28.77
C SER A 86 -10.21 -1.50 -29.38
N PHE A 87 -9.21 -2.05 -28.69
CA PHE A 87 -8.75 -3.42 -29.00
C PHE A 87 -8.97 -4.31 -27.78
N MET A 88 -10.20 -4.81 -27.62
CA MET A 88 -10.44 -5.88 -26.66
C MET A 88 -9.76 -7.14 -27.19
N PRO A 89 -8.71 -7.67 -26.53
CA PRO A 89 -8.10 -8.90 -26.99
C PRO A 89 -9.13 -10.03 -26.89
N THR A 90 -9.35 -10.74 -28.01
CA THR A 90 -10.32 -11.83 -28.10
C THR A 90 -9.81 -13.10 -27.41
N SER A 91 -8.49 -13.28 -27.31
CA SER A 91 -7.86 -14.42 -26.63
C SER A 91 -7.43 -14.08 -25.20
N GLN A 92 -7.51 -15.09 -24.32
CA GLN A 92 -7.07 -14.98 -22.93
C GLN A 92 -5.56 -14.72 -22.82
N GLU A 93 -4.76 -15.30 -23.72
CA GLU A 93 -3.30 -15.08 -23.78
C GLU A 93 -2.95 -13.63 -24.08
N ALA A 94 -3.64 -12.99 -25.03
CA ALA A 94 -3.41 -11.58 -25.35
C ALA A 94 -3.87 -10.67 -24.20
N ARG A 95 -4.93 -11.03 -23.47
CA ARG A 95 -5.32 -10.31 -22.23
C ARG A 95 -4.25 -10.43 -21.15
N ASN A 96 -3.66 -11.61 -20.97
CA ASN A 96 -2.59 -11.85 -20.01
C ASN A 96 -1.31 -11.07 -20.40
N GLN A 97 -0.96 -11.03 -21.69
CA GLN A 97 0.15 -10.23 -22.20
C GLN A 97 -0.09 -8.73 -22.00
N VAL A 98 -1.29 -8.23 -22.33
CA VAL A 98 -1.66 -6.83 -22.07
C VAL A 98 -1.61 -6.50 -20.58
N ALA A 99 -1.98 -7.44 -19.69
CA ALA A 99 -1.85 -7.28 -18.25
C ALA A 99 -0.39 -7.19 -17.80
N LYS A 100 0.50 -8.04 -18.34
CA LYS A 100 1.96 -7.98 -18.09
C LYS A 100 2.58 -6.67 -18.62
N MET A 101 2.12 -6.17 -19.77
CA MET A 101 2.60 -4.91 -20.35
C MET A 101 2.19 -3.65 -19.55
N LYS A 102 1.32 -3.78 -18.54
CA LYS A 102 0.92 -2.63 -17.68
C LYS A 102 2.04 -2.16 -16.77
N GLN A 103 3.04 -2.98 -16.50
CA GLN A 103 4.18 -2.62 -15.66
C GLN A 103 5.46 -3.05 -16.37
N ILE A 104 6.16 -2.06 -16.93
CA ILE A 104 7.38 -2.29 -17.71
C ILE A 104 8.58 -2.11 -16.78
N PRO A 105 9.44 -3.13 -16.59
CA PRO A 105 10.63 -3.00 -15.75
C PRO A 105 11.68 -2.09 -16.39
N VAL A 106 12.49 -1.47 -15.55
CA VAL A 106 13.72 -0.77 -15.90
C VAL A 106 14.86 -1.51 -15.20
N PRO A 107 15.48 -2.51 -15.85
CA PRO A 107 16.46 -3.40 -15.22
C PRO A 107 17.60 -2.65 -14.51
N GLU A 108 18.08 -1.55 -15.07
CA GLU A 108 19.16 -0.71 -14.50
C GLU A 108 18.80 -0.08 -13.15
N LEU A 109 17.50 -0.02 -12.82
CA LEU A 109 16.99 0.48 -11.55
C LEU A 109 16.54 -0.64 -10.60
N ILE A 110 16.62 -1.91 -11.02
CA ILE A 110 16.20 -3.08 -10.23
C ILE A 110 17.39 -3.99 -9.90
N GLU A 111 18.22 -4.33 -10.88
CA GLU A 111 19.21 -5.42 -10.76
C GLU A 111 20.26 -5.12 -9.69
N GLY A 112 20.36 -6.02 -8.70
CA GLY A 112 21.26 -5.92 -7.55
C GLY A 112 20.95 -4.73 -6.64
N LYS A 113 19.70 -4.21 -6.64
CA LYS A 113 19.28 -3.07 -5.81
C LYS A 113 18.40 -3.50 -4.64
N LYS A 114 18.54 -2.77 -3.54
CA LYS A 114 17.64 -2.80 -2.39
C LYS A 114 16.58 -1.72 -2.58
N LEU A 115 15.33 -2.12 -2.66
CA LEU A 115 14.22 -1.26 -3.08
C LEU A 115 13.19 -1.14 -1.97
N LEU A 116 12.74 0.07 -1.66
CA LEU A 116 11.54 0.31 -0.86
C LEU A 116 10.40 0.77 -1.77
N PHE A 117 9.31 0.01 -1.82
CA PHE A 117 8.10 0.36 -2.55
C PHE A 117 7.00 0.83 -1.63
N VAL A 118 6.35 1.93 -2.00
CA VAL A 118 5.11 2.40 -1.36
C VAL A 118 3.92 2.10 -2.27
N ASP A 119 2.98 1.31 -1.79
CA ASP A 119 1.68 1.07 -2.39
C ASP A 119 0.61 1.88 -1.65
N ASP A 120 -0.51 2.21 -2.30
CA ASP A 120 -1.58 2.97 -1.66
C ASP A 120 -2.29 2.19 -0.55
N SER A 121 -2.46 0.88 -0.76
CA SER A 121 -3.16 -0.01 0.16
C SER A 121 -2.87 -1.47 -0.15
N ILE A 122 -3.01 -2.33 0.86
CA ILE A 122 -2.94 -3.78 0.71
C ILE A 122 -4.27 -4.38 1.20
N VAL A 123 -5.08 -4.88 0.27
CA VAL A 123 -6.41 -5.45 0.58
C VAL A 123 -6.35 -6.97 0.66
N ARG A 124 -6.17 -7.66 -0.46
CA ARG A 124 -6.16 -9.14 -0.53
C ARG A 124 -4.76 -9.76 -0.61
N GLY A 125 -3.76 -8.96 -0.96
CA GLY A 125 -2.36 -9.37 -1.11
C GLY A 125 -1.98 -9.99 -2.45
N THR A 126 -2.91 -10.14 -3.41
CA THR A 126 -2.61 -10.74 -4.73
C THR A 126 -1.67 -9.86 -5.56
N GLN A 127 -2.01 -8.57 -5.71
CA GLN A 127 -1.18 -7.61 -6.44
C GLN A 127 0.18 -7.39 -5.76
N LEU A 128 0.22 -7.41 -4.43
CA LEU A 128 1.46 -7.33 -3.65
C LEU A 128 2.38 -8.51 -4.00
N ARG A 129 1.86 -9.74 -3.97
CA ARG A 129 2.60 -10.94 -4.35
C ARG A 129 3.14 -10.85 -5.77
N GLU A 130 2.28 -10.52 -6.74
CA GLU A 130 2.67 -10.39 -8.15
C GLU A 130 3.78 -9.34 -8.34
N THR A 131 3.69 -8.21 -7.65
CA THR A 131 4.69 -7.13 -7.71
C THR A 131 6.04 -7.59 -7.14
N VAL A 132 6.02 -8.27 -5.99
CA VAL A 132 7.23 -8.79 -5.33
C VAL A 132 7.90 -9.87 -6.18
N GLU A 133 7.13 -10.85 -6.66
CA GLU A 133 7.64 -11.93 -7.54
C GLU A 133 8.31 -11.32 -8.78
N PHE A 134 7.65 -10.35 -9.42
CA PHE A 134 8.19 -9.63 -10.57
C PHE A 134 9.51 -8.89 -10.27
N LEU A 135 9.63 -8.27 -9.09
CA LEU A 135 10.84 -7.53 -8.71
C LEU A 135 12.03 -8.46 -8.50
N TYR A 136 11.84 -9.60 -7.82
CA TYR A 136 12.90 -10.59 -7.65
C TYR A 136 13.24 -11.31 -8.96
N GLU A 137 12.26 -11.64 -9.79
CA GLU A 137 12.49 -12.16 -11.16
C GLU A 137 13.31 -11.17 -12.02
N SER A 138 13.18 -9.88 -11.76
CA SER A 138 13.94 -8.81 -12.41
C SER A 138 15.29 -8.51 -11.75
N GLY A 139 15.70 -9.28 -10.73
CA GLY A 139 17.03 -9.23 -10.13
C GLY A 139 17.18 -8.31 -8.91
N ALA A 140 16.10 -7.90 -8.23
CA ALA A 140 16.21 -7.14 -6.98
C ALA A 140 16.96 -7.93 -5.89
N GLU A 141 17.78 -7.25 -5.08
CA GLU A 141 18.48 -7.87 -3.93
C GLU A 141 17.56 -7.94 -2.70
N GLU A 142 16.92 -6.82 -2.36
CA GLU A 142 15.96 -6.72 -1.24
C GLU A 142 14.73 -5.91 -1.66
N VAL A 143 13.56 -6.30 -1.19
CA VAL A 143 12.27 -5.63 -1.45
C VAL A 143 11.58 -5.34 -0.12
N HIS A 144 11.45 -4.04 0.20
CA HIS A 144 10.75 -3.55 1.38
C HIS A 144 9.43 -2.89 0.95
N MET A 145 8.31 -3.35 1.46
CA MET A 145 6.98 -2.86 1.09
C MET A 145 6.42 -1.93 2.18
N ARG A 146 5.74 -0.87 1.77
CA ARG A 146 4.98 0.03 2.64
C ARG A 146 3.57 0.24 2.07
N SER A 147 2.57 0.19 2.93
CA SER A 147 1.20 0.57 2.60
C SER A 147 0.90 1.96 3.12
N ALA A 148 0.39 2.83 2.27
CA ALA A 148 0.06 4.21 2.59
C ALA A 148 -1.24 4.36 3.42
N CYS A 149 -1.87 3.25 3.80
CA CYS A 149 -2.94 3.20 4.81
C CYS A 149 -2.67 2.12 5.86
N PRO A 150 -3.41 2.11 6.98
CA PRO A 150 -3.40 1.00 7.93
C PRO A 150 -3.86 -0.32 7.29
N PRO A 151 -3.60 -1.47 7.94
CA PRO A 151 -4.08 -2.76 7.46
C PRO A 151 -5.61 -2.76 7.36
N VAL A 152 -6.16 -3.19 6.23
CA VAL A 152 -7.61 -3.26 6.05
C VAL A 152 -8.13 -4.45 6.84
N MET A 153 -8.89 -4.16 7.90
CA MET A 153 -9.41 -5.14 8.86
C MET A 153 -10.89 -5.47 8.62
N TYR A 154 -11.63 -4.57 7.96
CA TYR A 154 -13.07 -4.72 7.75
C TYR A 154 -13.46 -4.41 6.31
N GLY A 155 -14.34 -5.23 5.74
CA GLY A 155 -14.92 -4.99 4.42
C GLY A 155 -15.75 -3.69 4.39
N CYS A 156 -15.57 -2.87 3.36
CA CYS A 156 -16.30 -1.60 3.26
C CYS A 156 -17.82 -1.83 3.09
N LYS A 157 -18.62 -1.07 3.86
CA LYS A 157 -20.09 -1.05 3.74
C LYS A 157 -20.61 -0.16 2.61
N TYR A 158 -19.79 0.78 2.12
CA TYR A 158 -20.25 1.87 1.26
C TYR A 158 -19.73 1.78 -0.18
N LEU A 159 -18.47 1.37 -0.37
CA LEU A 159 -17.78 1.40 -1.66
C LEU A 159 -17.31 0.00 -2.06
N ASN A 160 -17.32 -0.28 -3.36
CA ASN A 160 -17.12 -1.65 -3.87
C ASN A 160 -15.66 -2.12 -3.92
N PHE A 161 -14.66 -1.23 -3.93
CA PHE A 161 -13.25 -1.63 -4.12
C PHE A 161 -12.64 -2.37 -2.92
N SER A 162 -13.19 -2.17 -1.71
CA SER A 162 -12.83 -2.90 -0.50
C SER A 162 -14.03 -3.64 0.11
N ARG A 163 -15.12 -3.78 -0.66
CA ARG A 163 -16.25 -4.60 -0.26
C ARG A 163 -15.83 -6.06 -0.33
N SER A 164 -16.14 -6.79 0.72
CA SER A 164 -15.88 -8.21 0.79
C SER A 164 -17.12 -8.93 1.28
N ASN A 165 -17.31 -10.17 0.81
CA ASN A 165 -18.35 -11.05 1.32
C ASN A 165 -17.96 -11.65 2.68
N SER A 166 -16.66 -11.64 3.01
CA SER A 166 -16.13 -12.11 4.29
C SER A 166 -14.81 -11.41 4.58
N ASP A 167 -14.63 -10.93 5.81
CA ASP A 167 -13.37 -10.32 6.23
C ASP A 167 -12.16 -11.25 6.03
N MET A 168 -12.38 -12.57 5.94
CA MET A 168 -11.36 -13.58 5.62
C MET A 168 -10.75 -13.47 4.21
N GLU A 169 -11.35 -12.69 3.31
CA GLU A 169 -10.70 -12.35 2.03
C GLU A 169 -9.55 -11.35 2.21
N LEU A 170 -9.59 -10.54 3.28
CA LEU A 170 -8.59 -9.52 3.58
C LEU A 170 -7.31 -10.19 4.06
N LEU A 171 -6.15 -9.72 3.55
CA LEU A 171 -4.85 -10.31 3.83
C LEU A 171 -4.58 -10.34 5.34
N ALA A 172 -4.75 -9.20 6.02
CA ALA A 172 -4.48 -9.07 7.45
C ALA A 172 -5.33 -10.05 8.27
N ARG A 173 -6.65 -10.07 8.03
CA ARG A 173 -7.60 -10.93 8.76
C ARG A 173 -7.32 -12.42 8.57
N ARG A 174 -6.98 -12.81 7.34
CA ARG A 174 -6.57 -14.19 7.03
C ARG A 174 -5.27 -14.55 7.73
N THR A 175 -4.28 -13.67 7.75
CA THR A 175 -3.03 -13.91 8.47
C THR A 175 -3.25 -14.02 9.97
N ILE A 176 -4.11 -13.18 10.57
CA ILE A 176 -4.48 -13.29 12.00
C ILE A 176 -5.09 -14.67 12.30
N GLN A 177 -5.99 -15.16 11.44
CA GLN A 177 -6.59 -16.48 11.59
C GLN A 177 -5.55 -17.60 11.51
N GLU A 178 -4.57 -17.48 10.61
CA GLU A 178 -3.50 -18.46 10.47
C GLU A 178 -2.57 -18.48 11.68
N LEU A 179 -2.38 -17.33 12.36
CA LEU A 179 -1.51 -17.20 13.53
C LEU A 179 -2.15 -17.65 14.84
N GLU A 180 -3.38 -17.21 15.12
CA GLU A 180 -4.03 -17.39 16.43
C GLU A 180 -5.47 -17.93 16.33
N GLY A 181 -5.94 -18.29 15.14
CA GLY A 181 -7.31 -18.77 14.94
C GLY A 181 -8.35 -17.73 15.37
N ASP A 182 -9.45 -18.22 15.94
CA ASP A 182 -10.57 -17.38 16.38
C ASP A 182 -10.22 -16.48 17.58
N GLU A 183 -9.23 -16.86 18.38
CA GLU A 183 -8.72 -16.03 19.48
C GLU A 183 -8.09 -14.76 18.90
N GLY A 184 -7.25 -14.89 17.88
CA GLY A 184 -6.64 -13.73 17.20
C GLY A 184 -7.67 -12.74 16.66
N GLN A 185 -8.85 -13.24 16.24
CA GLN A 185 -9.94 -12.41 15.75
C GLN A 185 -10.59 -11.54 16.86
N GLN A 186 -10.36 -11.82 18.13
CA GLN A 186 -10.77 -10.98 19.25
C GLN A 186 -9.80 -9.81 19.51
N HIS A 187 -8.59 -9.86 18.94
CA HIS A 187 -7.49 -8.91 19.19
C HIS A 187 -7.10 -8.08 17.96
N ILE A 188 -8.09 -7.77 17.13
CA ILE A 188 -7.92 -7.06 15.85
C ILE A 188 -7.20 -5.72 16.03
N GLU A 189 -7.57 -4.97 17.07
CA GLU A 189 -6.99 -3.65 17.34
C GLU A 189 -5.49 -3.74 17.63
N GLU A 190 -5.03 -4.78 18.34
CA GLU A 190 -3.60 -5.02 18.57
C GLU A 190 -2.88 -5.36 17.26
N TYR A 191 -3.47 -6.24 16.45
CA TYR A 191 -2.91 -6.61 15.14
C TYR A 191 -2.88 -5.44 14.15
N ALA A 192 -3.80 -4.47 14.28
CA ALA A 192 -3.83 -3.28 13.44
C ALA A 192 -2.73 -2.26 13.78
N ASP A 193 -2.15 -2.35 14.98
CA ASP A 193 -1.04 -1.50 15.41
C ASP A 193 0.31 -2.23 15.31
N ALA A 194 1.15 -1.77 14.37
CA ALA A 194 2.50 -2.28 14.16
C ALA A 194 3.44 -2.11 15.37
N SER A 195 3.06 -1.31 16.38
CA SER A 195 3.82 -1.12 17.61
C SER A 195 3.61 -2.24 18.64
N THR A 196 2.58 -3.07 18.49
CA THR A 196 2.30 -4.19 19.39
C THR A 196 3.11 -5.44 19.01
N GLU A 197 3.16 -6.41 19.90
CA GLU A 197 3.76 -7.72 19.60
C GLU A 197 2.99 -8.45 18.49
N ARG A 198 1.66 -8.50 18.59
CA ARG A 198 0.77 -9.09 17.58
C ARG A 198 0.90 -8.43 16.22
N GLY A 199 0.90 -7.10 16.18
CA GLY A 199 1.10 -6.34 14.95
C GLY A 199 2.42 -6.72 14.28
N ARG A 200 3.54 -6.71 15.02
CA ARG A 200 4.84 -7.15 14.49
C ARG A 200 4.84 -8.61 14.02
N CYS A 201 4.16 -9.49 14.74
CA CYS A 201 4.02 -10.89 14.36
C CYS A 201 3.30 -11.04 13.02
N MET A 202 2.17 -10.36 12.82
CA MET A 202 1.44 -10.36 11.56
C MET A 202 2.27 -9.81 10.40
N LEU A 203 3.00 -8.71 10.60
CA LEU A 203 3.86 -8.15 9.54
C LEU A 203 4.93 -9.17 9.12
N ARG A 204 5.59 -9.81 10.09
CA ARG A 204 6.59 -10.85 9.81
C ARG A 204 5.98 -12.04 9.07
N ALA A 205 4.83 -12.53 9.52
CA ALA A 205 4.13 -13.65 8.87
C ALA A 205 3.72 -13.33 7.42
N ILE A 206 3.30 -12.08 7.14
CA ILE A 206 3.02 -11.66 5.76
C ILE A 206 4.31 -11.67 4.92
N CYS A 207 5.41 -11.11 5.43
CA CYS A 207 6.70 -11.11 4.74
C CYS A 207 7.17 -12.54 4.41
N GLU A 208 7.14 -13.45 5.39
CA GLU A 208 7.56 -14.85 5.21
C GLU A 208 6.70 -15.56 4.17
N LYS A 209 5.38 -15.33 4.19
CA LYS A 209 4.42 -15.97 3.26
C LYS A 209 4.51 -15.46 1.83
N LEU A 210 4.87 -14.18 1.66
CA LEU A 210 4.91 -13.51 0.36
C LEU A 210 6.34 -13.35 -0.18
N GLY A 211 7.36 -13.65 0.62
CA GLY A 211 8.75 -13.73 0.20
C GLY A 211 9.45 -12.39 0.00
N PHE A 212 9.22 -11.39 0.86
CA PHE A 212 9.93 -10.10 0.80
C PHE A 212 10.45 -9.63 2.17
N ASP A 213 11.38 -8.68 2.20
CA ASP A 213 12.25 -8.41 3.35
C ASP A 213 11.58 -7.69 4.53
N SER A 214 10.68 -6.73 4.25
CA SER A 214 9.96 -6.05 5.32
C SER A 214 8.65 -5.44 4.85
N LEU A 215 7.66 -5.38 5.75
CA LEU A 215 6.38 -4.71 5.55
C LEU A 215 6.18 -3.63 6.61
N GLY A 216 5.65 -2.48 6.20
CA GLY A 216 5.12 -1.47 7.09
C GLY A 216 3.76 -0.96 6.60
N TYR A 217 2.91 -0.57 7.54
CA TYR A 217 1.65 0.12 7.24
C TYR A 217 1.68 1.50 7.87
N GLN A 218 1.10 2.48 7.18
CA GLN A 218 0.82 3.78 7.78
C GLN A 218 -0.08 3.59 9.00
N SER A 219 0.21 4.31 10.09
CA SER A 219 -0.64 4.32 11.28
C SER A 219 -1.94 5.05 11.01
N LEU A 220 -3.02 4.72 11.73
CA LEU A 220 -4.29 5.43 11.56
C LEU A 220 -4.15 6.92 11.90
N ASP A 221 -3.42 7.22 12.97
CA ASP A 221 -3.18 8.60 13.38
C ASP A 221 -2.32 9.35 12.36
N GLY A 222 -1.30 8.71 11.78
CA GLY A 222 -0.50 9.28 10.70
C GLY A 222 -1.30 9.55 9.42
N LEU A 223 -2.21 8.63 9.06
CA LEU A 223 -3.13 8.85 7.92
C LEU A 223 -4.07 10.03 8.17
N LEU A 224 -4.66 10.12 9.37
CA LEU A 224 -5.55 11.22 9.73
C LEU A 224 -4.80 12.55 9.82
N GLU A 225 -3.57 12.53 10.34
CA GLU A 225 -2.66 13.68 10.34
C GLU A 225 -2.40 14.16 8.91
N ALA A 226 -2.15 13.24 7.97
CA ALA A 226 -1.93 13.55 6.56
C ALA A 226 -3.17 14.20 5.92
N ILE A 227 -4.35 13.63 6.15
CA ILE A 227 -5.63 14.16 5.67
C ILE A 227 -5.88 15.56 6.26
N GLY A 228 -5.50 15.81 7.51
CA GLY A 228 -5.55 17.13 8.12
C GLY A 228 -6.97 17.67 8.35
N ILE A 229 -7.97 16.79 8.32
CA ILE A 229 -9.37 17.09 8.62
C ILE A 229 -9.71 16.44 9.96
N ASP A 230 -10.62 17.07 10.70
CA ASP A 230 -11.16 16.55 11.95
C ASP A 230 -11.55 15.07 11.83
N ARG A 231 -11.05 14.25 12.77
CA ARG A 231 -11.25 12.79 12.82
C ARG A 231 -12.74 12.43 12.81
N ASP A 232 -13.58 13.23 13.45
CA ASP A 232 -15.01 12.97 13.54
C ASP A 232 -15.74 13.15 12.20
N LYS A 233 -15.10 13.81 11.23
CA LYS A 233 -15.60 13.98 9.86
C LYS A 233 -15.08 12.92 8.90
N ILE A 234 -14.16 12.05 9.32
CA ILE A 234 -13.51 11.08 8.44
C ILE A 234 -13.94 9.66 8.78
N CYS A 235 -14.42 8.93 7.78
CA CYS A 235 -14.81 7.54 7.91
C CYS A 235 -13.55 6.65 7.88
N THR A 236 -13.36 5.90 8.96
CA THR A 236 -12.24 4.97 9.19
C THR A 236 -12.71 3.51 9.30
N TYR A 237 -13.92 3.20 8.84
CA TYR A 237 -14.58 1.92 9.05
C TYR A 237 -13.70 0.74 8.60
N CYS A 238 -13.08 0.82 7.42
CA CYS A 238 -12.26 -0.26 6.88
C CYS A 238 -11.06 -0.67 7.76
N TRP A 239 -10.63 0.20 8.68
CA TRP A 239 -9.53 -0.05 9.60
C TRP A 239 -10.00 -0.29 11.04
N THR A 240 -11.14 0.28 11.43
CA THR A 240 -11.58 0.34 12.84
C THR A 240 -12.89 -0.38 13.13
N GLY A 241 -13.68 -0.70 12.11
CA GLY A 241 -15.04 -1.25 12.24
C GLY A 241 -16.06 -0.27 12.84
N LYS A 242 -15.66 0.99 13.08
CA LYS A 242 -16.48 2.03 13.73
C LYS A 242 -17.08 2.97 12.69
N GLU A 243 -18.37 3.26 12.82
CA GLU A 243 -19.12 4.19 11.94
C GLU A 243 -19.00 5.66 12.38
#